data_AF-A0A9E3IKW7-F1
#
_entry.id   AF-A0A9E3IKW7-F1
#
_cell.length_a   1.000
_cell.length_b   1.000
_cell.length_c   1.000
_cell.angle_alpha   90.00
_cell.angle_beta   90.00
_cell.angle_gamma   90.00
#
_symmetry.space_group_name_H-M   'P 1'
#
loop_
_entity.id
_entity.type
_entity.pdbx_description
1 polymer ?
#
loop_
_entity_poly.entity_id
_entity_poly.type
_entity_poly.pdbx_seq_one_letter_code
_entity_poly.pdbx_strand_id
1 'polypeptide(L)'
;METAEFPHEPRAPGVVCGSAATLETTLMTIMETRPSTAETAPEMQLMLGALVQLRKGDPNVRLPLHWTGVSGRVADAFNEVVELNAAMAEELARLRQVVGKEGKLKQRAALRDARGFWSESIDCINALIDDLVHPTSEVARVIGAVAQG
;
A
#
# COMPACT_ATOMS: atom_id res chain seq x y z
N MET A 1 -31.61 -84.30 40.45
CA MET A 1 -31.61 -84.53 38.99
C MET A 1 -32.48 -83.43 38.38
N GLU A 2 -32.23 -82.15 38.66
CA GLU A 2 -31.05 -81.32 38.33
C GLU A 2 -30.81 -81.24 36.82
N THR A 3 -31.43 -80.23 36.21
CA THR A 3 -31.11 -79.70 34.89
C THR A 3 -30.78 -78.23 35.10
N ALA A 4 -29.52 -77.89 34.82
CA ALA A 4 -28.88 -76.63 35.12
C ALA A 4 -29.45 -75.44 34.31
N GLU A 5 -29.63 -74.32 35.00
CA GLU A 5 -29.77 -72.97 34.43
C GLU A 5 -28.47 -72.56 33.72
N PHE A 6 -28.58 -72.16 32.44
CA PHE A 6 -27.54 -71.46 31.72
C PHE A 6 -27.81 -69.95 31.77
N PRO A 7 -26.82 -69.10 32.14
CA PRO A 7 -26.98 -67.65 32.10
C PRO A 7 -26.81 -67.15 30.66
N HIS A 8 -27.84 -66.49 30.13
CA HIS A 8 -27.73 -65.74 28.88
C HIS A 8 -27.09 -64.36 29.13
N GLU A 9 -25.92 -64.15 28.54
CA GLU A 9 -25.22 -62.86 28.48
C GLU A 9 -26.04 -61.77 27.74
N PRO A 10 -25.71 -60.48 27.97
CA PRO A 10 -26.58 -59.35 27.67
C PRO A 10 -26.60 -59.03 26.16
N ARG A 11 -27.80 -58.75 25.62
CA ARG A 11 -27.93 -58.12 24.29
C ARG A 11 -27.49 -56.67 24.36
N ALA A 12 -26.38 -56.36 23.69
CA ALA A 12 -25.94 -54.98 23.44
C ALA A 12 -27.03 -54.17 22.69
N PRO A 13 -27.20 -52.87 22.98
CA PRO A 13 -28.12 -52.03 22.24
C PRO A 13 -27.68 -51.96 20.78
N GLY A 14 -28.64 -52.12 19.86
CA GLY A 14 -28.40 -52.04 18.43
C GLY A 14 -27.68 -50.74 18.09
N VAL A 15 -26.51 -50.88 17.45
CA VAL A 15 -25.86 -49.78 16.75
C VAL A 15 -26.82 -49.38 15.64
N VAL A 16 -27.62 -48.34 15.90
CA VAL A 16 -28.30 -47.62 14.84
C VAL A 16 -27.18 -47.10 13.96
N CYS A 17 -27.14 -47.60 12.73
CA CYS A 17 -26.28 -47.09 11.67
C CYS A 17 -26.64 -45.61 11.48
N GLY A 18 -25.95 -44.74 12.22
CA GLY A 18 -25.97 -43.30 11.99
C GLY A 18 -25.43 -43.10 10.60
N SER A 19 -26.35 -42.82 9.67
CA SER A 19 -26.09 -42.57 8.26
C SER A 19 -24.78 -41.81 8.07
N ALA A 20 -23.88 -42.36 7.25
CA ALA A 20 -22.66 -41.70 6.81
C ALA A 20 -22.92 -40.27 6.27
N ALA A 21 -24.17 -39.97 5.86
CA ALA A 21 -24.61 -38.65 5.42
C ALA A 21 -24.51 -37.58 6.51
N THR A 22 -24.61 -37.91 7.81
CA THR A 22 -24.57 -36.90 8.89
C THR A 22 -23.15 -36.45 9.20
N LEU A 23 -22.17 -37.36 9.06
CA LEU A 23 -20.75 -37.03 9.17
C LEU A 23 -20.28 -36.25 7.95
N GLU A 24 -20.70 -36.60 6.74
CA GLU A 24 -20.42 -35.79 5.53
C GLU A 24 -21.03 -34.39 5.60
N THR A 25 -22.27 -34.27 6.10
CA THR A 25 -22.92 -32.96 6.28
C THR A 25 -22.17 -32.10 7.31
N THR A 26 -21.72 -32.70 8.42
CA THR A 26 -20.94 -31.99 9.45
C THR A 26 -19.54 -31.62 8.94
N LEU A 27 -18.90 -32.50 8.14
CA LEU A 27 -17.61 -32.23 7.52
C LEU A 27 -17.71 -31.15 6.44
N MET A 28 -18.78 -31.15 5.63
CA MET A 28 -19.04 -30.10 4.63
C MET A 28 -19.24 -28.74 5.28
N THR A 29 -20.00 -28.65 6.39
CA THR A 29 -20.18 -27.38 7.11
C THR A 29 -18.88 -26.87 7.76
N ILE A 30 -17.99 -27.77 8.20
CA ILE A 30 -16.68 -27.38 8.75
C ILE A 30 -15.68 -26.96 7.65
N MET A 31 -15.82 -27.52 6.43
CA MET A 31 -14.97 -27.15 5.29
C MET A 31 -15.34 -25.79 4.65
N GLU A 32 -16.58 -25.31 4.83
CA GLU A 32 -17.03 -24.02 4.28
C GLU A 32 -16.45 -22.78 5.00
N THR A 33 -15.78 -22.93 6.15
CA THR A 33 -15.17 -21.82 6.91
C THR A 33 -13.64 -21.87 6.98
N ARG A 34 -12.96 -22.09 5.84
CA ARG A 34 -11.55 -21.70 5.70
C ARG A 34 -11.34 -20.61 4.64
N PRO A 35 -11.70 -19.34 4.91
CA PRO A 35 -11.12 -18.24 4.16
C PRO A 35 -9.73 -17.96 4.76
N SER A 36 -8.66 -18.40 4.10
CA SER A 36 -7.33 -17.86 4.45
C SER A 36 -6.27 -18.06 3.37
N THR A 37 -6.15 -19.24 2.78
CA THR A 37 -5.00 -19.52 1.89
C THR A 37 -5.26 -19.25 0.41
N ALA A 38 -6.49 -19.42 -0.06
CA ALA A 38 -6.82 -19.28 -1.49
C ALA A 38 -6.91 -17.81 -1.96
N GLU A 39 -7.39 -16.89 -1.10
CA GLU A 39 -7.55 -15.46 -1.44
C GLU A 39 -6.22 -14.68 -1.39
N THR A 40 -5.26 -15.12 -0.58
CA THR A 40 -3.96 -14.44 -0.44
C THR A 40 -3.10 -14.54 -1.71
N ALA A 41 -3.21 -15.65 -2.46
CA ALA A 41 -2.41 -15.89 -3.67
C ALA A 41 -2.67 -14.88 -4.81
N PRO A 42 -3.94 -14.56 -5.19
CA PRO A 42 -4.21 -13.53 -6.19
C PRO A 42 -3.87 -12.11 -5.69
N GLU A 43 -4.08 -11.80 -4.41
CA GLU A 43 -3.73 -10.50 -3.83
C GLU A 43 -2.23 -10.21 -3.92
N MET A 44 -1.39 -11.20 -3.58
CA MET A 44 0.07 -11.08 -3.65
C MET A 44 0.56 -10.84 -5.08
N GLN A 45 -0.06 -11.50 -6.07
CA GLN A 45 0.28 -11.28 -7.49
C GLN A 45 -0.10 -9.88 -7.95
N LEU A 46 -1.26 -9.38 -7.53
CA LEU A 46 -1.69 -8.01 -7.82
C LEU A 46 -0.79 -6.98 -7.14
N MET A 47 -0.35 -7.22 -5.91
CA MET A 47 0.61 -6.39 -5.19
C MET A 47 1.97 -6.34 -5.90
N LEU A 48 2.50 -7.50 -6.33
CA LEU A 48 3.72 -7.55 -7.12
C LEU A 48 3.56 -6.78 -8.44
N GLY A 49 2.44 -6.97 -9.13
CA GLY A 49 2.10 -6.23 -10.34
C GLY A 49 2.10 -4.72 -10.11
N ALA A 50 1.45 -4.26 -9.04
CA ALA A 50 1.37 -2.85 -8.68
C ALA A 50 2.76 -2.26 -8.36
N LEU A 51 3.59 -2.98 -7.60
CA LEU A 51 4.98 -2.59 -7.32
C LEU A 51 5.82 -2.50 -8.60
N VAL A 52 5.62 -3.43 -9.54
CA VAL A 52 6.32 -3.40 -10.84
C VAL A 52 5.91 -2.18 -11.66
N GLN A 53 4.64 -1.78 -11.63
CA GLN A 53 4.15 -0.59 -12.34
C GLN A 53 4.64 0.69 -11.68
N LEU A 54 4.61 0.78 -10.34
CA LEU A 54 5.21 1.90 -9.60
C LEU A 54 6.71 2.02 -9.90
N ARG A 55 7.44 0.91 -9.94
CA ARG A 55 8.86 0.88 -10.32
C ARG A 55 9.10 1.41 -11.74
N LYS A 56 8.15 1.22 -12.66
CA LYS A 56 8.19 1.79 -14.01
C LYS A 56 7.78 3.26 -14.06
N GLY A 57 7.38 3.84 -12.93
CA GLY A 57 6.98 5.25 -12.82
C GLY A 57 5.53 5.50 -13.24
N ASP A 58 4.65 4.50 -13.19
CA ASP A 58 3.21 4.72 -13.41
C ASP A 58 2.58 5.37 -12.16
N PRO A 59 2.13 6.64 -12.23
CA PRO A 59 1.54 7.32 -11.08
C PRO A 59 0.06 6.93 -10.85
N ASN A 60 -0.57 6.23 -11.80
CA ASN A 60 -1.99 5.89 -11.76
C ASN A 60 -2.23 4.48 -11.22
N VAL A 61 -1.18 3.72 -10.94
CA VAL A 61 -1.29 2.38 -10.35
C VAL A 61 -2.01 2.45 -9.01
N ARG A 62 -3.04 1.62 -8.81
CA ARG A 62 -3.77 1.51 -7.55
C ARG A 62 -4.04 0.06 -7.21
N LEU A 63 -4.00 -0.26 -5.92
CA LEU A 63 -4.51 -1.51 -5.38
C LEU A 63 -6.00 -1.38 -5.03
N PRO A 64 -6.79 -2.48 -5.12
CA PRO A 64 -8.22 -2.42 -4.84
C PRO A 64 -8.53 -2.09 -3.37
N LEU A 65 -9.47 -1.16 -3.16
CA LEU A 65 -9.87 -0.71 -1.82
C LEU A 65 -10.90 -1.61 -1.12
N HIS A 66 -11.48 -2.59 -1.84
CA HIS A 66 -12.46 -3.51 -1.26
C HIS A 66 -11.80 -4.65 -0.48
N TRP A 67 -10.47 -4.76 -0.49
CA TRP A 67 -9.74 -5.72 0.31
C TRP A 67 -9.90 -5.43 1.80
N THR A 68 -9.92 -6.48 2.61
CA THR A 68 -10.10 -6.35 4.05
C THR A 68 -8.86 -6.86 4.80
N GLY A 69 -8.84 -6.72 6.12
CA GLY A 69 -7.76 -7.25 6.95
C GLY A 69 -6.41 -6.57 6.68
N VAL A 70 -5.34 -7.37 6.59
CA VAL A 70 -3.98 -6.87 6.32
C VAL A 70 -3.85 -6.38 4.88
N SER A 71 -4.43 -7.10 3.92
CA SER A 71 -4.36 -6.77 2.49
C SER A 71 -4.98 -5.40 2.19
N GLY A 72 -6.13 -5.08 2.81
CA GLY A 72 -6.73 -3.75 2.73
C GLY A 72 -5.81 -2.63 3.24
N ARG A 73 -5.23 -2.80 4.43
CA ARG A 73 -4.29 -1.81 4.99
C ARG A 73 -3.03 -1.63 4.14
N VAL A 74 -2.56 -2.70 3.50
CA VAL A 74 -1.45 -2.63 2.55
C VAL A 74 -1.85 -1.87 1.29
N ALA A 75 -3.06 -2.11 0.77
CA ALA A 75 -3.58 -1.37 -0.38
C ALA A 75 -3.69 0.13 -0.10
N ASP A 76 -4.24 0.51 1.06
CA ASP A 76 -4.35 1.90 1.50
C ASP A 76 -2.96 2.57 1.57
N ALA A 77 -2.04 1.96 2.33
CA ALA A 77 -0.68 2.50 2.47
C ALA A 77 0.08 2.58 1.14
N PHE A 78 -0.08 1.59 0.27
CA PHE A 78 0.52 1.62 -1.07
C PHE A 78 -0.04 2.78 -1.89
N ASN A 79 -1.36 2.94 -1.93
CA ASN A 79 -2.02 3.99 -2.69
C ASN A 79 -1.61 5.39 -2.20
N GLU A 80 -1.52 5.61 -0.88
CA GLU A 80 -1.01 6.85 -0.29
C GLU A 80 0.44 7.15 -0.72
N VAL A 81 1.31 6.14 -0.76
CA VAL A 81 2.70 6.30 -1.23
C VAL A 81 2.75 6.67 -2.72
N VAL A 82 1.91 6.05 -3.55
CA VAL A 82 1.83 6.40 -4.97
C VAL A 82 1.35 7.84 -5.16
N GLU A 83 0.36 8.28 -4.39
CA GLU A 83 -0.17 9.64 -4.43
C GLU A 83 0.89 10.68 -4.03
N LEU A 84 1.63 10.43 -2.95
CA LEU A 84 2.68 11.32 -2.51
C LEU A 84 3.82 11.43 -3.54
N ASN A 85 4.17 10.31 -4.18
CA ASN A 85 5.18 10.27 -5.25
C ASN A 85 4.71 11.07 -6.48
N ALA A 86 3.46 10.86 -6.92
CA ALA A 86 2.87 11.60 -8.03
C ALA A 86 2.82 13.11 -7.76
N ALA A 87 2.39 13.52 -6.56
CA ALA A 87 2.34 14.92 -6.15
C ALA A 87 3.74 15.57 -6.10
N MET A 88 4.77 14.84 -5.65
CA MET A 88 6.16 15.32 -5.71
C MET A 88 6.61 15.54 -7.16
N ALA A 89 6.32 14.61 -8.07
CA ALA A 89 6.68 14.74 -9.47
C ALA A 89 5.98 15.93 -10.15
N GLU A 90 4.70 16.15 -9.85
CA GLU A 90 3.96 17.32 -10.32
C GLU A 90 4.55 18.63 -9.80
N GLU A 91 4.92 18.67 -8.51
CA GLU A 91 5.52 19.86 -7.90
C GLU A 91 6.89 20.19 -8.49
N LEU A 92 7.71 19.17 -8.77
CA LEU A 92 8.97 19.35 -9.51
C LEU A 92 8.73 19.87 -10.93
N ALA A 93 7.70 19.37 -11.63
CA ALA A 93 7.33 19.85 -12.95
C ALA A 93 6.87 21.31 -12.90
N ARG A 94 6.10 21.70 -11.89
CA ARG A 94 5.69 23.10 -11.65
C ARG A 94 6.90 23.99 -11.41
N LEU A 95 7.81 23.60 -10.52
CA LEU A 95 9.03 24.37 -10.23
C LEU A 95 9.91 24.55 -11.46
N ARG A 96 10.05 23.52 -12.28
CA ARG A 96 10.79 23.63 -13.56
C ARG A 96 10.22 24.73 -14.45
N GLN A 97 8.89 24.90 -14.52
CA GLN A 97 8.30 25.99 -15.30
C GLN A 97 8.49 27.34 -14.59
N VAL A 98 8.10 27.42 -13.31
CA VAL A 98 7.99 28.69 -12.58
C VAL A 98 9.36 29.27 -12.21
N VAL A 99 10.24 28.48 -11.62
CA VAL A 99 11.59 28.93 -11.24
C VAL A 99 12.53 28.84 -12.44
N GLY A 100 12.49 27.73 -13.16
CA GLY A 100 13.42 27.46 -14.26
C GLY A 100 13.17 28.29 -15.52
N LYS A 101 11.92 28.34 -16.03
CA LYS A 101 11.61 29.03 -17.29
C LYS A 101 11.13 30.47 -17.10
N GLU A 102 10.25 30.70 -16.13
CA GLU A 102 9.71 32.03 -15.87
C GLU A 102 10.62 32.89 -14.98
N GLY A 103 11.67 32.30 -14.40
CA GLY A 103 12.63 33.02 -13.56
C GLY A 103 12.05 33.54 -12.24
N LYS A 104 10.92 32.98 -11.78
CA LYS A 104 10.26 33.39 -10.53
C LYS A 104 10.96 32.78 -9.31
N LEU A 105 12.20 33.20 -9.08
CA LEU A 105 13.11 32.66 -8.06
C LEU A 105 12.65 32.79 -6.60
N LYS A 106 11.55 33.52 -6.32
CA LYS A 106 10.91 33.61 -4.99
C LYS A 106 9.90 32.49 -4.71
N GLN A 107 9.56 31.69 -5.72
CA GLN A 107 8.65 30.56 -5.57
C GLN A 107 9.39 29.38 -4.97
N ARG A 108 8.73 28.64 -4.08
CA ARG A 108 9.30 27.51 -3.34
C ARG A 108 8.48 26.25 -3.60
N ALA A 109 9.13 25.10 -3.45
CA ALA A 109 8.47 23.80 -3.47
C ALA A 109 7.65 23.63 -2.20
N ALA A 110 6.46 23.04 -2.33
CA ALA A 110 5.65 22.60 -1.20
C ALA A 110 4.92 21.30 -1.55
N LEU A 111 4.86 20.38 -0.59
CA LEU A 111 4.14 19.12 -0.73
C LEU A 111 3.25 18.90 0.49
N ARG A 112 1.97 18.64 0.25
CA ARG A 112 1.00 18.41 1.33
C ARG A 112 1.30 17.08 2.01
N ASP A 113 1.12 17.03 3.33
CA ASP A 113 1.28 15.84 4.17
C ASP A 113 2.67 15.18 4.13
N ALA A 114 3.66 15.88 3.56
CA ALA A 114 5.04 15.44 3.52
C ALA A 114 5.62 15.35 4.94
N ARG A 115 6.19 14.20 5.28
CA ARG A 115 6.85 13.93 6.56
C ARG A 115 8.12 13.12 6.33
N GLY A 116 9.06 13.19 7.27
CA GLY A 116 10.35 12.51 7.19
C GLY A 116 11.08 12.87 5.89
N PHE A 117 11.61 11.86 5.22
CA PHE A 117 12.38 12.01 3.98
C PHE A 117 11.68 12.83 2.89
N TRP A 118 10.34 12.78 2.80
CA TRP A 118 9.61 13.59 1.83
C TRP A 118 9.67 15.09 2.13
N SER A 119 9.59 15.47 3.40
CA SER A 119 9.76 16.86 3.83
C SER A 119 11.20 17.31 3.61
N GLU A 120 12.17 16.49 4.01
CA GLU A 120 13.59 16.77 3.81
C GLU A 120 13.93 16.97 2.32
N SER A 121 13.30 16.19 1.43
CA SER A 121 13.47 16.35 -0.02
C SER A 121 12.98 17.72 -0.51
N ILE A 122 11.85 18.21 0.00
CA ILE A 122 11.33 19.55 -0.31
C ILE A 122 12.27 20.64 0.22
N ASP A 123 12.78 20.47 1.45
CA ASP A 123 13.73 21.40 2.06
C ASP A 123 15.03 21.47 1.26
N CYS A 124 15.55 20.31 0.80
CA CYS A 124 16.72 20.24 -0.08
C CYS A 124 16.49 20.96 -1.41
N ILE A 125 15.32 20.81 -2.03
CA ILE A 125 14.98 21.52 -3.28
C ILE A 125 14.94 23.03 -3.04
N ASN A 126 14.34 23.47 -1.93
CA ASN A 126 14.25 24.88 -1.59
C ASN A 126 15.63 25.50 -1.31
N ALA A 127 16.50 24.79 -0.59
CA ALA A 127 17.89 25.20 -0.37
C ALA A 127 18.65 25.33 -1.70
N LEU A 128 18.49 24.37 -2.61
CA LEU A 128 19.10 24.45 -3.95
C LEU A 128 18.62 25.69 -4.73
N ILE A 129 17.34 26.06 -4.62
CA ILE A 129 16.83 27.29 -5.23
C ILE A 129 17.56 28.50 -4.63
N ASP A 130 17.64 28.59 -3.30
CA ASP A 130 18.29 29.70 -2.59
C ASP A 130 19.77 29.86 -2.98
N ASP A 131 20.50 28.75 -3.09
CA ASP A 131 21.90 28.71 -3.51
C ASP A 131 22.11 29.21 -4.94
N LEU A 132 21.10 29.07 -5.81
CA LEU A 132 21.12 29.61 -7.17
C LEU A 132 20.73 31.09 -7.22
N VAL A 133 19.84 31.57 -6.34
CA VAL A 133 19.42 32.98 -6.32
C VAL A 133 20.54 33.89 -5.83
N HIS A 134 21.27 33.48 -4.79
CA HIS A 134 22.23 34.34 -4.09
C HIS A 134 23.31 34.91 -5.04
N PRO A 135 24.03 34.10 -5.85
CA PRO A 135 25.04 34.61 -6.77
C PRO A 135 24.46 35.51 -7.87
N THR A 136 23.30 35.17 -8.42
CA THR A 136 22.67 35.96 -9.49
C THR A 136 22.23 37.33 -8.99
N SER A 137 21.73 37.41 -7.75
CA SER A 137 21.33 38.69 -7.14
C SER A 137 22.51 39.63 -6.90
N GLU A 138 23.65 39.10 -6.42
CA GLU A 138 24.86 39.88 -6.20
C GLU A 138 25.45 40.40 -7.51
N VAL A 139 25.47 39.59 -8.57
CA VAL A 139 25.92 40.04 -9.90
C VAL A 139 25.02 41.16 -10.45
N ALA A 140 23.70 41.02 -10.33
CA ALA A 140 22.75 42.06 -10.75
C ALA A 140 22.98 43.38 -9.99
N ARG A 141 23.23 43.29 -8.67
CA ARG A 141 23.55 44.44 -7.81
C ARG A 141 24.84 45.14 -8.26
N VAL A 142 25.89 44.38 -8.55
CA VAL A 142 27.17 44.91 -9.02
C VAL A 142 27.02 45.60 -10.39
N ILE A 143 26.31 44.99 -11.34
CA ILE A 143 26.06 45.60 -12.66
C ILE A 143 25.29 46.92 -12.51
N GLY A 144 24.26 46.94 -11.66
CA GLY A 144 23.50 48.16 -11.37
C GLY A 144 24.37 49.27 -10.78
N ALA A 145 25.27 48.94 -9.86
CA ALA A 145 26.21 49.88 -9.27
C ALA A 145 27.23 50.43 -10.30
N VAL A 146 27.72 49.59 -11.22
CA VAL A 146 28.60 50.03 -12.32
C VAL A 146 27.89 50.98 -13.28
N ALA A 147 26.60 50.75 -13.57
CA ALA A 147 25.84 51.61 -14.48
C ALA A 147 25.47 52.98 -13.88
N GLN A 148 25.56 53.14 -12.56
CA GLN A 148 25.31 54.39 -11.85
C GLN A 148 26.58 55.19 -11.52
N GLY A 149 27.75 54.60 -11.76
CA GLY A 149 29.07 55.19 -11.51
C GLY A 149 29.70 55.79 -12.76
#